data_AF-A0A2G9TSN3-F1
#
_entry.id   AF-A0A2G9TSN3-F1
#
_cell.length_a   1.000
_cell.length_b   1.000
_cell.length_c   1.000
_cell.angle_alpha   90.00
_cell.angle_beta   90.00
_cell.angle_gamma   90.00
#
_symmetry.space_group_name_H-M   'P 1'
#
loop_
_entity.id
_entity.type
_entity.pdbx_description
1 polymer ?
#
loop_
_entity_poly.entity_id
_entity_poly.type
_entity_poly.pdbx_seq_one_letter_code
_entity_poly.pdbx_strand_id
1 'polypeptide(L)'
;SETYARNPQYNSHFIVTEDSVEQDGKCTVIVAVLQKYRREMRTIGKDSLPIGFAVYEVDSDPNGALSADYLLGRKPTARTRVFINMREVTCRFRVPAGHYVILPCTFDPGCDGEFLLRIYVNGKLQTCRLQ
;
A
#
# COMPACT_ATOMS: atom_id res chain seq x y z
N SER A 1 -9.60 10.18 -7.47
CA SER A 1 -9.74 11.66 -7.39
C SER A 1 -8.35 12.28 -7.37
N GLU A 2 -8.22 13.58 -7.68
CA GLU A 2 -6.93 14.28 -7.58
C GLU A 2 -6.29 14.17 -6.19
N THR A 3 -7.11 14.27 -5.14
CA THR A 3 -6.66 14.14 -3.75
C THR A 3 -6.14 12.74 -3.43
N TYR A 4 -6.68 11.70 -4.07
CA TYR A 4 -6.24 10.33 -3.87
C TYR A 4 -4.82 10.08 -4.40
N ALA A 5 -4.49 10.64 -5.57
CA ALA A 5 -3.16 10.50 -6.18
C ALA A 5 -2.05 11.21 -5.39
N ARG A 6 -2.41 12.20 -4.54
CA ARG A 6 -1.48 12.92 -3.67
C ARG A 6 -1.08 12.14 -2.41
N ASN A 7 -1.71 11.01 -2.13
CA ASN A 7 -1.23 10.14 -1.05
C ASN A 7 0.18 9.62 -1.38
N PRO A 8 1.03 9.35 -0.37
CA PRO A 8 2.34 8.76 -0.61
C PRO A 8 2.24 7.46 -1.40
N GLN A 9 3.13 7.28 -2.37
CA GLN A 9 3.17 6.10 -3.22
C GLN A 9 4.51 5.38 -3.06
N TYR A 10 4.46 4.05 -3.02
CA TYR A 10 5.64 3.22 -2.81
C TYR A 10 5.77 2.23 -3.94
N ASN A 11 6.78 2.43 -4.78
CA ASN A 11 7.16 1.44 -5.78
C ASN A 11 7.71 0.20 -5.07
N SER A 12 7.27 -0.96 -5.54
CA SER A 12 7.51 -2.26 -4.93
C SER A 12 7.71 -3.28 -6.04
N HIS A 13 8.95 -3.69 -6.27
CA HIS A 13 9.30 -4.75 -7.21
C HIS A 13 9.40 -6.08 -6.46
N PHE A 14 8.47 -6.99 -6.74
CA PHE A 14 8.44 -8.33 -6.18
C PHE A 14 9.14 -9.31 -7.11
N ILE A 15 10.09 -10.06 -6.57
CA ILE A 15 10.91 -11.01 -7.32
C ILE A 15 10.74 -12.38 -6.68
N VAL A 16 10.32 -13.35 -7.50
CA VAL A 16 10.23 -14.77 -7.09
C VAL A 16 11.64 -15.34 -6.98
N THR A 17 11.86 -16.12 -5.93
CA THR A 17 13.13 -16.86 -5.72
C THR A 17 12.96 -18.32 -6.15
N GLU A 18 14.07 -18.97 -6.48
CA GLU A 18 14.09 -20.40 -6.83
C GLU A 18 13.54 -21.29 -5.70
N ASP A 19 13.69 -20.84 -4.46
CA ASP A 19 13.17 -21.52 -3.25
C ASP A 19 11.63 -21.37 -3.07
N SER A 20 10.92 -20.81 -4.05
CA SER A 20 9.46 -20.68 -3.98
C SER A 20 8.81 -22.07 -3.97
N VAL A 21 8.15 -22.41 -2.87
CA VAL A 21 7.52 -23.73 -2.65
C VAL A 21 6.47 -24.04 -3.71
N GLU A 22 5.72 -23.04 -4.16
CA GLU A 22 4.61 -23.26 -5.09
C GLU A 22 5.03 -23.31 -6.57
N GLN A 23 6.26 -22.85 -6.90
CA GLN A 23 6.84 -22.88 -8.26
C GLN A 23 5.93 -22.32 -9.38
N ASP A 24 5.00 -21.42 -9.04
CA ASP A 24 3.97 -20.88 -9.95
C ASP A 24 4.32 -19.49 -10.52
N GLY A 25 5.54 -19.01 -10.28
CA GLY A 25 5.98 -17.68 -10.69
C GLY A 25 5.32 -16.53 -9.92
N LYS A 26 4.73 -16.80 -8.74
CA LYS A 26 4.05 -15.79 -7.92
C LYS A 26 4.68 -15.60 -6.55
N CYS A 27 4.46 -14.41 -6.00
CA CYS A 27 4.76 -14.04 -4.63
C CYS A 27 3.48 -13.99 -3.78
N THR A 28 3.52 -14.56 -2.59
CA THR A 28 2.65 -14.18 -1.47
C THR A 28 3.20 -12.91 -0.82
N VAL A 29 2.36 -11.88 -0.79
CA VAL A 29 2.68 -10.57 -0.23
C VAL A 29 1.73 -10.25 0.91
N ILE A 30 2.26 -9.70 2.00
CA ILE A 30 1.49 -9.14 3.11
C ILE A 30 1.86 -7.67 3.24
N VAL A 31 0.86 -6.80 3.09
CA VAL A 31 1.01 -5.36 3.32
C VAL A 31 0.25 -4.98 4.58
N ALA A 32 0.91 -4.25 5.47
CA ALA A 32 0.31 -3.70 6.69
C ALA A 32 0.56 -2.20 6.79
N VAL A 33 -0.50 -1.43 7.06
CA VAL A 33 -0.45 0.01 7.30
C VAL A 33 -0.88 0.28 8.72
N LEU A 34 0.01 0.89 9.51
CA LEU A 34 -0.22 1.20 10.92
C LEU A 34 -0.16 2.70 11.15
N GLN A 35 -1.18 3.28 11.79
CA GLN A 35 -1.20 4.70 12.16
C GLN A 35 -0.40 4.93 13.46
N LYS A 36 0.51 5.93 13.42
CA LYS A 36 1.41 6.29 14.53
C LYS A 36 0.74 7.33 15.45
N TYR A 37 1.18 7.36 16.71
CA TYR A 37 0.86 8.38 17.73
C TYR A 37 -0.62 8.62 18.05
N ARG A 38 -1.52 7.73 17.62
CA ARG A 38 -2.96 7.92 17.82
C ARG A 38 -3.43 7.80 19.26
N ARG A 39 -2.66 7.15 20.14
CA ARG A 39 -3.02 7.05 21.56
C ARG A 39 -2.83 8.39 22.26
N GLU A 40 -1.72 9.05 21.96
CA GLU A 40 -1.31 10.35 22.46
C GLU A 40 -2.28 11.43 21.95
N MET A 41 -2.66 11.35 20.67
CA MET A 41 -3.59 12.30 20.04
C MET A 41 -5.02 12.25 20.60
N ARG A 42 -5.41 11.18 21.31
CA ARG A 42 -6.71 11.14 22.02
C ARG A 42 -6.80 12.21 23.10
N THR A 43 -5.68 12.61 23.70
CA THR A 43 -5.65 13.67 24.73
C THR A 43 -6.08 15.04 24.17
N ILE A 44 -5.97 15.23 22.86
CA ILE A 44 -6.44 16.42 22.13
C ILE A 44 -7.67 16.13 21.27
N GLY A 45 -8.43 15.07 21.59
CA GLY A 45 -9.69 14.73 20.94
C GLY A 45 -9.57 14.13 19.53
N LYS A 46 -8.37 13.70 19.11
CA LYS A 46 -8.15 13.08 17.80
C LYS A 46 -8.08 11.55 17.91
N ASP A 47 -9.11 10.88 17.42
CA ASP A 47 -9.20 9.42 17.37
C ASP A 47 -8.39 8.80 16.20
N SER A 48 -8.39 7.47 16.19
CA SER A 48 -7.90 6.66 15.06
C SER A 48 -8.69 6.98 13.79
N LEU A 49 -7.97 7.24 12.69
CA LEU A 49 -8.59 7.46 11.40
C LEU A 49 -9.01 6.13 10.77
N PRO A 50 -10.08 6.11 9.95
CA PRO A 50 -10.34 5.03 9.02
C PRO A 50 -9.22 4.98 7.97
N ILE A 51 -8.35 3.97 8.06
CA ILE A 51 -7.19 3.81 7.17
C ILE A 51 -7.38 2.62 6.23
N GLY A 52 -6.66 2.66 5.11
CA GLY A 52 -6.66 1.63 4.08
C GLY A 52 -5.47 1.76 3.15
N PHE A 53 -5.40 0.87 2.17
CA PHE A 53 -4.45 0.98 1.07
C PHE A 53 -4.95 0.26 -0.17
N ALA A 54 -4.37 0.62 -1.31
CA ALA A 54 -4.52 -0.07 -2.57
C ALA A 54 -3.15 -0.42 -3.18
N VAL A 55 -3.13 -1.45 -4.01
CA VAL A 55 -1.95 -1.95 -4.72
C VAL A 55 -2.31 -1.99 -6.20
N TYR A 56 -1.50 -1.32 -7.02
CA TYR A 56 -1.67 -1.26 -8.47
C TYR A 56 -0.49 -1.92 -9.15
N GLU A 57 -0.75 -2.83 -10.07
CA GLU A 57 0.27 -3.36 -10.98
C GLU A 57 0.65 -2.31 -12.03
N VAL A 58 1.96 -2.17 -12.26
CA VAL A 58 2.54 -1.24 -13.22
C VAL A 58 3.50 -1.97 -14.15
N ASP A 59 3.61 -1.49 -15.37
CA ASP A 59 4.27 -2.25 -16.45
C ASP A 59 5.81 -2.18 -16.33
N SER A 60 6.34 -1.17 -15.64
CA SER A 60 7.77 -0.96 -15.40
C SER A 60 7.98 -0.13 -14.14
N ASP A 61 9.25 0.04 -13.75
CA ASP A 61 9.64 0.98 -12.69
C ASP A 61 9.13 2.40 -13.02
N PRO A 62 8.20 2.98 -12.23
CA PRO A 62 7.63 4.28 -12.52
C PRO A 62 8.61 5.41 -12.20
N ASN A 63 8.79 6.34 -13.14
CA ASN A 63 9.59 7.55 -12.94
C ASN A 63 8.78 8.63 -12.21
N GLY A 64 8.43 8.36 -10.94
CA GLY A 64 7.64 9.24 -10.09
C GLY A 64 6.26 8.69 -9.73
N ALA A 65 5.50 9.43 -8.92
CA ALA A 65 4.17 9.04 -8.47
C ALA A 65 3.18 8.87 -9.64
N LEU A 66 2.32 7.86 -9.56
CA LEU A 66 1.25 7.63 -10.53
C LEU A 66 0.25 8.79 -10.52
N SER A 67 -0.16 9.23 -11.72
CA SER A 67 -1.12 10.31 -11.87
C SER A 67 -2.54 9.90 -11.46
N ALA A 68 -3.40 10.88 -11.22
CA ALA A 68 -4.82 10.62 -10.94
C ALA A 68 -5.51 9.85 -12.08
N ASP A 69 -5.21 10.19 -13.33
CA ASP A 69 -5.77 9.52 -14.51
C ASP A 69 -5.33 8.06 -14.58
N TYR A 70 -4.06 7.77 -14.26
CA TYR A 70 -3.55 6.41 -14.21
C TYR A 70 -4.30 5.57 -13.17
N LEU A 71 -4.46 6.11 -11.96
CA LEU A 71 -5.15 5.42 -10.86
C LEU A 71 -6.65 5.23 -11.13
N LEU A 72 -7.31 6.19 -11.80
CA LEU A 72 -8.73 6.10 -12.15
C LEU A 72 -8.98 5.10 -13.28
N GLY A 73 -8.03 4.96 -14.22
CA GLY A 73 -8.13 4.06 -15.36
C GLY A 73 -7.86 2.59 -15.04
N ARG A 74 -7.29 2.27 -13.87
CA ARG A 74 -6.91 0.89 -13.49
C ARG A 74 -7.64 0.40 -12.24
N LYS A 75 -7.99 -0.89 -12.24
CA LYS A 75 -8.48 -1.56 -11.04
C LYS A 75 -7.29 -1.95 -10.16
N PRO A 76 -7.36 -1.75 -8.83
CA PRO A 76 -6.33 -2.25 -7.92
C PRO A 76 -6.22 -3.78 -8.00
N THR A 77 -4.99 -4.28 -8.02
CA THR A 77 -4.67 -5.71 -7.90
C THR A 77 -5.04 -6.24 -6.52
N ALA A 78 -4.82 -5.44 -5.48
CA ALA A 78 -5.25 -5.72 -4.12
C ALA A 78 -5.63 -4.43 -3.39
N ARG A 79 -6.49 -4.53 -2.38
CA ARG A 79 -6.85 -3.40 -1.50
C ARG A 79 -7.43 -3.89 -0.17
N THR A 80 -7.37 -3.04 0.85
CA THR A 80 -8.17 -3.24 2.06
C THR A 80 -9.66 -3.18 1.72
N ARG A 81 -10.45 -4.16 2.20
CA ARG A 81 -11.89 -4.25 1.88
C ARG A 81 -12.73 -3.17 2.56
N VAL A 82 -12.35 -2.79 3.78
CA VAL A 82 -13.07 -1.83 4.60
C VAL A 82 -12.04 -0.86 5.17
N PHE A 83 -12.35 0.43 5.14
CA PHE A 83 -11.61 1.42 5.90
C PHE A 83 -12.14 1.39 7.32
N ILE A 84 -11.26 1.11 8.27
CA ILE A 84 -11.65 0.90 9.66
C ILE A 84 -10.73 1.70 10.55
N ASN A 85 -11.28 2.23 11.64
CA ASN A 85 -10.58 3.00 12.67
C ASN A 85 -9.72 2.11 13.58
N MET A 86 -9.10 1.07 13.02
CA MET A 86 -8.13 0.24 13.74
C MET A 86 -6.74 0.86 13.64
N ARG A 87 -5.89 0.58 14.64
CA ARG A 87 -4.49 1.01 14.63
C ARG A 87 -3.73 0.49 13.40
N GLU A 88 -4.09 -0.70 12.92
CA GLU A 88 -3.46 -1.34 11.77
C GLU A 88 -4.50 -1.99 10.86
N VAL A 89 -4.25 -1.94 9.56
CA VAL A 89 -4.94 -2.71 8.54
C VAL A 89 -3.94 -3.54 7.75
N THR A 90 -4.29 -4.79 7.48
CA THR A 90 -3.40 -5.76 6.82
C THR A 90 -4.14 -6.48 5.70
N CYS A 91 -3.47 -6.69 4.57
CA CYS A 91 -3.97 -7.51 3.47
C CYS A 91 -2.89 -8.50 3.03
N ARG A 92 -3.28 -9.77 2.86
CA ARG A 92 -2.47 -10.81 2.24
C ARG A 92 -3.02 -11.09 0.85
N PHE A 93 -2.16 -11.09 -0.16
CA PHE A 93 -2.53 -11.38 -1.55
C PHE A 93 -1.41 -12.15 -2.25
N ARG A 94 -1.74 -12.78 -3.39
CA ARG A 94 -0.79 -13.53 -4.21
C ARG A 94 -0.78 -12.95 -5.62
N VAL A 95 0.39 -12.59 -6.12
CA VAL A 95 0.57 -11.87 -7.39
C VAL A 95 1.80 -12.36 -8.14
N PRO A 96 1.85 -12.27 -9.49
CA PRO A 96 3.08 -12.53 -10.25
C PRO A 96 4.25 -11.65 -9.78
N ALA A 97 5.48 -12.11 -10.02
CA ALA A 97 6.65 -11.23 -9.96
C ALA A 97 6.45 -10.02 -10.88
N GLY A 98 6.88 -8.83 -10.45
CA GLY A 98 6.69 -7.61 -11.22
C GLY A 98 6.66 -6.35 -10.37
N HIS A 99 6.33 -5.23 -11.02
CA HIS A 99 6.29 -3.91 -10.40
C HIS A 99 4.89 -3.57 -9.93
N TYR A 100 4.82 -3.05 -8.70
CA TYR A 100 3.57 -2.62 -8.08
C TYR A 100 3.77 -1.30 -7.35
N VAL A 101 2.71 -0.51 -7.28
CA VAL A 101 2.65 0.70 -6.46
C VAL A 101 1.66 0.48 -5.32
N ILE A 102 2.15 0.62 -4.09
CA ILE A 102 1.35 0.58 -2.87
C ILE A 102 1.02 2.01 -2.47
N LEU A 103 -0.27 2.30 -2.31
CA LEU A 103 -0.81 3.61 -1.98
C LEU A 103 -1.62 3.51 -0.67
N PRO A 104 -0.99 3.77 0.50
CA PRO A 104 -1.69 3.96 1.76
C PRO A 104 -2.51 5.25 1.76
N CYS A 105 -3.70 5.22 2.36
CA CYS A 105 -4.60 6.37 2.42
C CYS A 105 -5.55 6.30 3.62
N THR A 106 -6.18 7.42 3.91
CA THR A 106 -7.35 7.52 4.79
C THR A 106 -8.63 7.45 3.95
N PHE A 107 -9.77 7.20 4.60
CA PHE A 107 -11.07 7.21 3.93
C PHE A 107 -11.42 8.61 3.43
N ASP A 108 -11.37 9.59 4.34
CA ASP A 108 -11.62 10.99 4.02
C ASP A 108 -10.31 11.71 3.65
N PRO A 109 -10.34 12.64 2.68
CA PRO A 109 -9.19 13.49 2.36
C PRO A 109 -8.94 14.53 3.46
N GLY A 110 -7.75 15.14 3.43
CA GLY A 110 -7.40 16.24 4.35
C GLY A 110 -7.19 15.81 5.81
N CYS A 111 -7.02 14.51 6.04
CA CYS A 111 -6.74 13.97 7.36
C CYS A 111 -5.23 13.88 7.59
N ASP A 112 -4.71 14.61 8.58
CA ASP A 112 -3.31 14.52 8.97
C ASP A 112 -3.03 13.23 9.75
N GLY A 113 -1.92 12.58 9.41
CA GLY A 113 -1.48 11.39 10.12
C GLY A 113 -0.12 10.89 9.67
N GLU A 114 0.63 10.34 10.61
CA GLU A 114 1.82 9.55 10.33
C GLU A 114 1.48 8.06 10.32
N PHE A 115 2.18 7.31 9.48
CA PHE A 115 2.00 5.87 9.37
C PHE A 115 3.32 5.12 9.26
N LEU A 116 3.25 3.82 9.51
CA LEU A 116 4.27 2.84 9.21
C LEU A 116 3.71 1.88 8.15
N LEU A 117 4.42 1.77 7.03
CA LEU A 117 4.14 0.77 5.99
C LEU A 117 5.09 -0.42 6.18
N ARG A 118 4.55 -1.63 6.25
CA ARG A 118 5.33 -2.88 6.27
C ARG A 118 4.90 -3.75 5.10
N ILE A 119 5.89 -4.28 4.39
CA ILE A 119 5.70 -5.15 3.24
C ILE A 119 6.53 -6.41 3.51
N TYR A 120 5.86 -7.56 3.54
CA TYR A 120 6.48 -8.86 3.65
C TYR A 120 6.21 -9.65 2.37
N VAL A 121 7.23 -10.30 1.85
CA VAL A 121 7.13 -11.13 0.65
C VAL A 121 7.86 -12.45 0.87
N ASN A 122 7.32 -13.56 0.36
CA ASN A 122 8.02 -14.85 0.28
C ASN A 122 8.96 -14.90 -0.94
N GLY A 123 9.82 -13.89 -1.06
CA GLY A 123 10.73 -13.67 -2.19
C GLY A 123 11.66 -12.49 -1.90
N LYS A 124 12.15 -11.82 -2.93
CA LYS A 124 12.89 -10.55 -2.77
C LYS A 124 11.98 -9.36 -3.03
N LEU A 125 12.22 -8.29 -2.26
CA LEU A 125 11.54 -7.01 -2.39
C LEU A 125 12.58 -5.92 -2.63
N GLN A 126 12.40 -5.15 -3.70
CA GLN A 126 13.02 -3.83 -3.84
C GLN A 126 11.91 -2.79 -3.72
N THR A 127 12.10 -1.79 -2.87
CA THR A 127 11.08 -0.76 -2.67
C THR A 127 11.71 0.62 -2.49
N CYS A 128 11.05 1.62 -3.06
CA CYS A 128 11.38 3.02 -2.87
C CYS A 128 10.11 3.85 -2.75
N ARG A 129 10.20 4.96 -2.04
CA ARG A 129 9.13 5.95 -2.02
C ARG A 129 9.22 6.77 -3.31
N LEU A 130 8.09 6.92 -3.99
CA LEU A 130 7.97 7.80 -5.15
C LEU A 130 7.80 9.24 -4.64
N GLN A 131 8.61 10.15 -5.19
CA GLN A 131 8.52 11.59 -4.95
C GLN A 131 7.43 12.22 -5.80
#